data_AF-A0A7S1DQZ6-F1
#
_entry.id   AF-A0A7S1DQZ6-F1
#
_cell.length_a   1.000
_cell.length_b   1.000
_cell.length_c   1.000
_cell.angle_alpha   90.00
_cell.angle_beta   90.00
_cell.angle_gamma   90.00
#
_symmetry.space_group_name_H-M   'P 1'
#
loop_
_entity.id
_entity.type
_entity.pdbx_description
1 polymer ?
#
loop_
_entity_poly.entity_id
_entity_poly.type
_entity_poly.pdbx_seq_one_letter_code
_entity_poly.pdbx_strand_id
1 'polypeptide(L)'
;ASAKAGRGEGMKVPLLDPSVKTEKSRGEIKSPRREESDSSIKKMARRLSSGFESLFQAEKAQMIGSMVWGRDLLVELMEAKSVAKVEELGGLSAVAKGLGSNLKRGLTGSDEPMRKERYGMNKIKRRAPPSYWDFFAEAMQDSTVVILLAAAAISITLGVIVCAGDLGQTCPRKPIWQGPIDLGPVSESDVKCLDWLDGAAIIAACLLIGVITASNESSKEKQFRVLQDKQQDSAVTVRRNGIEVRIQSVDVMVGDVVLLDLGSKVPADGLLVHGNDLKVDESSLTGEADSVSKTIEHDPFVLSGCTVVEGDCSMLVTAVGEDSVWGKIMVELDDERDETPLQGKLTTLAE
;
A
#
# COMPACT_ATOMS: atom_id res chain seq x y z
N ALA A 1 8.83 52.76 46.90
CA ALA A 1 8.14 53.36 48.07
C ALA A 1 7.53 52.23 48.89
N SER A 2 7.84 52.20 50.20
CA SER A 2 7.23 51.46 51.34
C SER A 2 6.77 50.00 51.14
N ALA A 3 7.35 49.02 51.85
CA ALA A 3 7.15 48.69 53.29
C ALA A 3 5.70 48.20 53.55
N LYS A 4 5.40 47.03 54.11
CA LYS A 4 5.75 46.42 55.42
C LYS A 4 5.30 44.95 55.36
N ALA A 5 6.02 43.92 55.83
CA ALA A 5 6.56 43.63 57.17
C ALA A 5 5.51 43.25 58.24
N GLY A 6 5.80 42.13 58.92
CA GLY A 6 5.13 41.61 60.13
C GLY A 6 4.71 40.15 59.93
N ARG A 7 5.54 39.11 60.15
CA ARG A 7 6.44 38.76 61.27
C ARG A 7 5.68 38.49 62.58
N GLY A 8 5.97 37.33 63.18
CA GLY A 8 5.45 36.89 64.48
C GLY A 8 5.47 35.36 64.56
N GLU A 9 6.66 34.74 64.59
CA GLU A 9 7.28 34.16 65.81
C GLU A 9 6.81 32.71 66.03
N GLY A 10 7.65 31.68 66.15
CA GLY A 10 9.08 31.62 66.43
C GLY A 10 9.32 30.93 67.77
N MET A 11 9.90 29.72 67.76
CA MET A 11 10.85 29.20 68.76
C MET A 11 11.23 27.77 68.32
N LYS A 12 12.33 27.55 67.60
CA LYS A 12 13.72 27.32 68.07
C LYS A 12 13.96 25.99 68.82
N VAL A 13 14.59 25.06 68.08
CA VAL A 13 15.79 24.19 68.33
C VAL A 13 15.91 23.40 69.66
N PRO A 14 16.75 22.34 69.78
CA PRO A 14 17.70 21.77 68.80
C PRO A 14 17.75 20.24 68.66
N LEU A 15 18.50 19.80 67.64
CA LEU A 15 19.02 18.44 67.41
C LEU A 15 19.85 17.90 68.58
N LEU A 16 19.85 16.56 68.74
CA LEU A 16 21.01 15.74 69.10
C LEU A 16 20.71 14.25 68.86
N ASP A 17 21.26 13.75 67.75
CA ASP A 17 21.98 12.49 67.41
C ASP A 17 21.98 11.24 68.37
N PRO A 18 22.58 10.09 68.00
CA PRO A 18 21.87 8.87 67.59
C PRO A 18 22.15 7.65 68.51
N SER A 19 21.45 6.54 68.23
CA SER A 19 21.78 5.15 68.61
C SER A 19 21.76 4.76 70.09
N VAL A 20 20.68 4.08 70.52
CA VAL A 20 20.73 3.11 71.64
C VAL A 20 19.84 1.91 71.30
N LYS A 21 20.46 0.73 71.23
CA LYS A 21 19.80 -0.59 71.24
C LYS A 21 19.17 -0.85 72.61
N THR A 22 17.92 -1.32 72.64
CA THR A 22 17.38 -2.09 73.77
C THR A 22 16.43 -3.18 73.27
N GLU A 23 16.85 -4.44 73.43
CA GLU A 23 15.95 -5.59 73.53
C GLU A 23 15.15 -5.51 74.84
N LYS A 24 13.84 -5.73 74.80
CA LYS A 24 13.14 -6.73 75.63
C LYS A 24 11.62 -6.76 75.41
N SER A 25 11.14 -7.89 74.89
CA SER A 25 10.01 -8.69 75.36
C SER A 25 8.72 -7.99 75.87
N ARG A 26 7.59 -8.22 75.19
CA ARG A 26 6.30 -8.59 75.85
C ARG A 26 5.18 -8.97 74.85
N GLY A 27 4.77 -10.24 74.91
CA GLY A 27 3.37 -10.67 74.89
C GLY A 27 2.61 -10.69 73.56
N GLU A 28 2.68 -11.81 72.84
CA GLU A 28 1.59 -12.25 71.95
C GLU A 28 0.33 -12.54 72.78
N ILE A 29 -0.79 -11.90 72.43
CA ILE A 29 -2.15 -12.40 72.73
C ILE A 29 -2.81 -12.67 71.38
N LYS A 30 -2.70 -13.91 70.90
CA LYS A 30 -3.47 -14.41 69.75
C LYS A 30 -4.94 -14.56 70.17
N SER A 31 -5.83 -13.81 69.54
CA SER A 31 -7.28 -14.04 69.60
C SER A 31 -7.73 -14.78 68.34
N PRO A 32 -8.28 -16.01 68.43
CA PRO A 32 -8.44 -16.91 67.28
C PRO A 32 -9.72 -16.68 66.44
N ARG A 33 -10.40 -15.53 66.53
CA ARG A 33 -11.68 -15.27 65.83
C ARG A 33 -11.63 -14.28 64.66
N ARG A 34 -10.49 -13.62 64.38
CA ARG A 34 -10.38 -12.63 63.30
C ARG A 34 -9.94 -13.20 61.94
N GLU A 35 -9.18 -14.29 61.92
CA GLU A 35 -8.62 -14.82 60.67
C GLU A 35 -9.68 -15.52 59.78
N GLU A 36 -10.66 -16.21 60.35
CA GLU A 36 -11.73 -16.86 59.57
C GLU A 36 -12.67 -15.85 58.90
N SER A 37 -12.95 -14.72 59.58
CA SER A 37 -13.79 -13.61 59.09
C SER A 37 -13.15 -12.93 57.87
N ASP A 38 -11.86 -12.58 57.95
CA ASP A 38 -11.15 -11.93 56.85
C ASP A 38 -10.97 -12.84 55.63
N SER A 39 -10.80 -14.15 55.85
CA SER A 39 -10.71 -15.13 54.75
C SER A 39 -12.02 -15.27 53.99
N SER A 40 -13.15 -15.21 54.70
CA SER A 40 -14.50 -15.31 54.14
C SER A 40 -14.88 -14.04 53.39
N ILE A 41 -14.57 -12.87 53.96
CA ILE A 41 -14.79 -11.57 53.30
C ILE A 41 -13.92 -11.44 52.04
N LYS A 42 -12.64 -11.85 52.07
CA LYS A 42 -11.78 -11.88 50.88
C LYS A 42 -12.23 -12.88 49.82
N LYS A 43 -12.83 -14.02 50.20
CA LYS A 43 -13.43 -14.96 49.24
C LYS A 43 -14.70 -14.39 48.60
N MET A 44 -15.53 -13.71 49.39
CA MET A 44 -16.77 -13.10 48.90
C MET A 44 -16.49 -11.91 47.99
N ALA A 45 -15.53 -11.06 48.35
CA ALA A 45 -15.07 -9.94 47.52
C ALA A 45 -14.49 -10.40 46.17
N ARG A 46 -13.68 -11.48 46.16
CA ARG A 46 -13.15 -12.06 44.92
C ARG A 46 -14.24 -12.65 44.02
N ARG A 47 -15.27 -13.28 44.60
CA ARG A 47 -16.41 -13.81 43.85
C ARG A 47 -17.30 -12.72 43.28
N LEU A 48 -17.48 -11.63 44.03
CA LEU A 48 -18.21 -10.44 43.58
C LEU A 48 -17.44 -9.71 42.48
N SER A 49 -16.11 -9.57 42.60
CA SER A 49 -15.29 -8.95 41.56
C SER A 49 -15.27 -9.80 40.28
N SER A 50 -15.10 -11.12 40.38
CA SER A 50 -15.12 -11.99 39.21
C SER A 50 -16.50 -12.07 38.54
N GLY A 51 -17.58 -12.01 39.34
CA GLY A 51 -18.95 -12.01 38.84
C GLY A 51 -19.38 -10.67 38.24
N PHE A 52 -18.86 -9.56 38.77
CA PHE A 52 -19.06 -8.24 38.19
C PHE A 52 -18.26 -8.07 36.90
N GLU A 53 -17.03 -8.57 36.85
CA GLU A 53 -16.22 -8.57 35.63
C GLU A 53 -16.87 -9.41 34.53
N SER A 54 -17.43 -10.60 34.86
CA SER A 54 -18.11 -11.43 33.86
C SER A 54 -19.44 -10.83 33.39
N LEU A 55 -20.17 -10.14 34.26
CA LEU A 55 -21.39 -9.41 33.90
C LEU A 55 -21.07 -8.19 33.02
N PHE A 56 -20.03 -7.42 33.37
CA PHE A 56 -19.59 -6.27 32.60
C PHE A 56 -19.04 -6.68 31.23
N GLN A 57 -18.29 -7.78 31.16
CA GLN A 57 -17.85 -8.37 29.89
C GLN A 57 -19.03 -8.88 29.04
N ALA A 58 -20.04 -9.49 29.66
CA ALA A 58 -21.24 -9.94 28.95
C ALA A 58 -22.05 -8.75 28.41
N GLU A 59 -22.20 -7.67 29.19
CA GLU A 59 -22.91 -6.46 28.79
C GLU A 59 -22.13 -5.66 27.73
N LYS A 60 -20.78 -5.59 27.85
CA LYS A 60 -19.87 -5.02 26.85
C LYS A 60 -19.94 -5.82 25.54
N ALA A 61 -19.93 -7.15 25.59
CA ALA A 61 -20.13 -8.02 24.42
C ALA A 61 -21.52 -7.85 23.78
N GLN A 62 -22.55 -7.55 24.58
CA GLN A 62 -23.91 -7.30 24.11
C GLN A 62 -24.05 -5.92 23.43
N MET A 63 -23.38 -4.89 23.95
CA MET A 63 -23.26 -3.56 23.32
C MET A 63 -22.47 -3.62 22.00
N ILE A 64 -21.33 -4.32 21.98
CA ILE A 64 -20.51 -4.57 20.78
C ILE A 64 -21.30 -5.30 19.70
N GLY A 65 -22.18 -6.23 20.06
CA GLY A 65 -22.97 -7.03 19.13
C GLY A 65 -24.00 -6.26 18.28
N SER A 66 -24.17 -4.95 18.50
CA SER A 66 -24.99 -4.03 17.68
C SER A 66 -24.16 -3.01 16.89
N MET A 67 -22.84 -2.97 17.12
CA MET A 67 -21.92 -2.03 16.52
C MET A 67 -21.38 -2.63 15.21
N VAL A 68 -21.57 -1.94 14.09
CA VAL A 68 -20.92 -2.31 12.84
C VAL A 68 -19.44 -1.94 12.93
N TRP A 69 -18.55 -2.90 12.69
CA TRP A 69 -17.12 -2.65 12.76
C TRP A 69 -16.65 -1.65 11.70
N GLY A 70 -15.88 -0.65 12.13
CA GLY A 70 -15.24 0.31 11.24
C GLY A 70 -14.08 -0.31 10.47
N ARG A 71 -13.80 0.21 9.27
CA ARG A 71 -12.68 -0.23 8.44
C ARG A 71 -11.34 -0.14 9.18
N ASP A 72 -11.02 1.03 9.74
CA ASP A 72 -9.70 1.31 10.30
C ASP A 72 -9.34 0.35 11.46
N LEU A 73 -10.33 -0.04 12.27
CA LEU A 73 -10.16 -1.03 13.34
C LEU A 73 -9.80 -2.42 12.79
N LEU A 74 -10.46 -2.85 11.70
CA LEU A 74 -10.21 -4.17 11.10
C LEU A 74 -8.83 -4.23 10.47
N VAL A 75 -8.41 -3.12 9.85
CA VAL A 75 -7.07 -2.98 9.27
C VAL A 75 -6.00 -3.03 10.37
N GLU A 76 -6.17 -2.24 11.44
CA GLU A 76 -5.24 -2.24 12.58
C GLU A 76 -5.13 -3.63 13.24
N LEU A 77 -6.24 -4.38 13.27
CA LEU A 77 -6.27 -5.74 13.78
C LEU A 77 -5.42 -6.70 12.95
N MET A 78 -5.47 -6.59 11.61
CA MET A 78 -4.68 -7.42 10.70
C MET A 78 -3.20 -7.04 10.73
N GLU A 79 -2.88 -5.75 10.80
CA GLU A 79 -1.49 -5.26 10.87
C GLU A 79 -0.80 -5.66 12.17
N ALA A 80 -1.50 -5.55 13.30
CA ALA A 80 -0.91 -5.87 14.60
C ALA A 80 -0.73 -7.37 14.84
N LYS A 81 -1.37 -8.24 14.04
CA LYS A 81 -1.45 -9.71 14.24
C LYS A 81 -1.65 -10.12 15.70
N SER A 82 -2.48 -9.37 16.44
CA SER A 82 -2.62 -9.55 17.89
C SER A 82 -3.85 -10.38 18.25
N VAL A 83 -3.64 -11.60 18.73
CA VAL A 83 -4.71 -12.49 19.21
C VAL A 83 -5.48 -11.85 20.38
N ALA A 84 -4.78 -11.14 21.27
CA ALA A 84 -5.39 -10.45 22.40
C ALA A 84 -6.43 -9.39 21.97
N LYS A 85 -6.18 -8.66 20.86
CA LYS A 85 -7.16 -7.72 20.31
C LYS A 85 -8.40 -8.45 19.79
N VAL A 86 -8.23 -9.59 19.11
CA VAL A 86 -9.36 -10.41 18.62
C VAL A 86 -10.22 -10.89 19.80
N GLU A 87 -9.59 -11.32 20.90
CA GLU A 87 -10.29 -11.72 22.13
C GLU A 87 -11.01 -10.54 22.79
N GLU A 88 -10.40 -9.36 22.84
CA GLU A 88 -11.03 -8.14 23.39
C GLU A 88 -12.30 -7.75 22.63
N LEU A 89 -12.32 -7.96 21.31
CA LEU A 89 -13.51 -7.72 20.47
C LEU A 89 -14.61 -8.79 20.65
N GLY A 90 -14.40 -9.79 21.50
CA GLY A 90 -15.34 -10.90 21.75
C GLY A 90 -15.08 -12.14 20.87
N GLY A 91 -13.89 -12.25 20.29
CA GLY A 91 -13.45 -13.36 19.45
C GLY A 91 -14.03 -13.34 18.03
N LEU A 92 -13.71 -14.38 17.26
CA LEU A 92 -14.12 -14.53 15.85
C LEU A 92 -15.64 -14.41 15.65
N SER A 93 -16.44 -14.96 16.58
CA SER A 93 -17.91 -14.93 16.50
C SER A 93 -18.46 -13.51 16.60
N ALA A 94 -17.88 -12.68 17.48
CA ALA A 94 -18.28 -11.27 17.62
C ALA A 94 -17.83 -10.43 16.42
N VAL A 95 -16.63 -10.70 15.87
CA VAL A 95 -16.16 -10.07 14.62
C VAL A 95 -17.13 -10.39 13.48
N ALA A 96 -17.48 -11.66 13.29
CA ALA A 96 -18.45 -12.09 12.27
C ALA A 96 -19.82 -11.41 12.46
N LYS A 97 -20.32 -11.37 13.70
CA LYS A 97 -21.61 -10.75 14.02
C LYS A 97 -21.63 -9.25 13.75
N GLY A 98 -20.60 -8.51 14.14
CA GLY A 98 -20.52 -7.06 13.86
C GLY A 98 -20.28 -6.75 12.38
N LEU A 99 -19.72 -7.70 11.62
CA LEU A 99 -19.70 -7.65 10.15
C LEU A 99 -21.02 -8.09 9.50
N GLY A 100 -22.03 -8.50 10.27
CA GLY A 100 -23.29 -9.05 9.74
C GLY A 100 -23.12 -10.33 8.94
N SER A 101 -22.04 -11.08 9.16
CA SER A 101 -21.73 -12.33 8.47
C SER A 101 -21.95 -13.53 9.39
N ASN A 102 -22.31 -14.67 8.79
CA ASN A 102 -22.42 -15.93 9.51
C ASN A 102 -21.25 -16.84 9.14
N LEU A 103 -20.52 -17.36 10.13
CA LEU A 103 -19.36 -18.23 9.88
C LEU A 103 -19.69 -19.50 9.07
N LYS A 104 -20.93 -20.02 9.17
CA LYS A 104 -21.38 -21.23 8.46
C LYS A 104 -22.09 -20.92 7.15
N ARG A 105 -22.92 -19.89 7.10
CA ARG A 105 -23.70 -19.53 5.90
C ARG A 105 -23.01 -18.49 5.01
N GLY A 106 -22.01 -17.81 5.53
CA GLY A 106 -21.39 -16.65 4.91
C GLY A 106 -22.33 -15.46 4.77
N LEU A 107 -22.05 -14.60 3.80
CA LEU A 107 -22.80 -13.38 3.54
C LEU A 107 -24.15 -13.64 2.89
N THR A 108 -25.15 -12.80 3.21
CA THR A 108 -26.40 -12.66 2.46
C THR A 108 -26.21 -11.59 1.39
N GLY A 109 -26.39 -11.92 0.11
CA GLY A 109 -26.08 -11.04 -1.04
C GLY A 109 -26.94 -9.77 -1.20
N SER A 110 -27.75 -9.40 -0.20
CA SER A 110 -28.54 -8.15 -0.20
C SER A 110 -27.69 -6.90 0.04
N ASP A 111 -26.54 -7.04 0.71
CA ASP A 111 -25.80 -5.90 1.29
C ASP A 111 -24.57 -5.50 0.47
N GLU A 112 -24.35 -6.12 -0.69
CA GLU A 112 -23.14 -5.94 -1.51
C GLU A 112 -22.81 -4.47 -1.83
N PRO A 113 -23.74 -3.61 -2.32
CA PRO A 113 -23.39 -2.23 -2.67
C PRO A 113 -23.00 -1.39 -1.46
N MET A 114 -23.72 -1.55 -0.34
CA MET A 114 -23.45 -0.80 0.90
C MET A 114 -22.09 -1.20 1.52
N ARG A 115 -21.67 -2.47 1.35
CA ARG A 115 -20.35 -2.93 1.80
C ARG A 115 -19.22 -2.38 0.94
N LYS A 116 -19.40 -2.36 -0.39
CA LYS A 116 -18.40 -1.78 -1.30
C LYS A 116 -18.16 -0.30 -1.01
N GLU A 117 -19.21 0.44 -0.66
CA GLU A 117 -19.08 1.84 -0.23
C GLU A 117 -18.39 2.00 1.12
N ARG A 118 -18.66 1.10 2.08
CA ARG A 118 -18.12 1.19 3.45
C ARG A 118 -16.67 0.71 3.58
N TYR A 119 -16.34 -0.41 2.95
CA TYR A 119 -15.07 -1.13 3.12
C TYR A 119 -14.20 -1.11 1.86
N GLY A 120 -14.69 -0.55 0.76
CA GLY A 120 -13.98 -0.57 -0.53
C GLY A 120 -14.16 -1.87 -1.32
N MET A 121 -13.43 -1.95 -2.43
CA MET A 121 -13.42 -3.10 -3.34
C MET A 121 -12.10 -3.85 -3.21
N ASN A 122 -12.07 -5.15 -3.50
CA ASN A 122 -10.83 -5.93 -3.53
C ASN A 122 -10.01 -5.66 -4.80
N LYS A 123 -9.65 -4.40 -5.02
CA LYS A 123 -8.85 -3.94 -6.16
C LYS A 123 -7.91 -2.83 -5.71
N ILE A 124 -6.64 -3.02 -6.00
CA ILE A 124 -5.60 -2.01 -5.78
C ILE A 124 -5.67 -1.02 -6.96
N LYS A 125 -5.89 0.27 -6.68
CA LYS A 125 -5.91 1.32 -7.70
C LYS A 125 -4.49 1.54 -8.22
N ARG A 126 -4.23 1.06 -9.44
CA ARG A 126 -2.98 1.34 -10.14
C ARG A 126 -3.00 2.73 -10.76
N ARG A 127 -1.82 3.30 -10.96
CA ARG A 127 -1.63 4.53 -11.75
C ARG A 127 -2.31 4.39 -13.12
N ALA A 128 -2.98 5.44 -13.57
CA ALA A 128 -3.57 5.46 -14.90
C ALA A 128 -2.45 5.31 -15.96
N PRO A 129 -2.65 4.53 -17.02
CA PRO A 129 -1.61 4.35 -18.02
C PRO A 129 -1.27 5.69 -18.66
N PRO A 130 0.02 5.98 -18.91
CA PRO A 130 0.42 7.17 -19.62
C PRO A 130 -0.23 7.22 -21.01
N SER A 131 -0.51 8.43 -21.46
CA SER A 131 -1.06 8.67 -22.78
C SER A 131 0.01 8.53 -23.85
N TYR A 132 -0.42 8.41 -25.11
CA TYR A 132 0.51 8.40 -26.25
C TYR A 132 1.40 9.66 -26.28
N TRP A 133 0.85 10.81 -25.86
CA TRP A 133 1.58 12.08 -25.83
C TRP A 133 2.60 12.14 -24.71
N ASP A 134 2.35 11.46 -23.59
CA ASP A 134 3.33 11.36 -22.50
C ASP A 134 4.55 10.58 -22.99
N PHE A 135 4.34 9.45 -23.67
CA PHE A 135 5.44 8.69 -24.29
C PHE A 135 6.19 9.50 -25.37
N PHE A 136 5.49 10.31 -26.15
CA PHE A 136 6.12 11.16 -27.15
C PHE A 136 6.93 12.29 -26.52
N ALA A 137 6.41 12.94 -25.48
CA ALA A 137 7.11 13.98 -24.74
C ALA A 137 8.35 13.42 -24.04
N GLU A 138 8.24 12.25 -23.42
CA GLU A 138 9.35 11.52 -22.81
C GLU A 138 10.43 11.18 -23.85
N ALA A 139 10.04 10.66 -25.03
CA ALA A 139 10.97 10.39 -26.12
C ALA A 139 11.69 11.64 -26.67
N MET A 140 11.06 12.81 -26.59
CA MET A 140 11.65 14.09 -27.03
C MET A 140 12.56 14.73 -25.96
N GLN A 141 12.46 14.30 -24.70
CA GLN A 141 13.28 14.78 -23.58
C GLN A 141 14.61 14.02 -23.44
N ASP A 142 14.84 12.95 -24.21
CA ASP A 142 16.12 12.26 -24.27
C ASP A 142 17.25 13.26 -24.60
N SER A 143 18.28 13.29 -23.74
CA SER A 143 19.45 14.16 -23.87
C SER A 143 20.04 14.16 -25.29
N THR A 144 20.03 13.02 -25.98
CA THR A 144 20.52 12.91 -27.36
C THR A 144 19.65 13.68 -28.35
N VAL A 145 18.32 13.56 -28.24
CA VAL A 145 17.35 14.27 -29.08
C VAL A 145 17.38 15.76 -28.77
N VAL A 146 17.48 16.15 -27.50
CA VAL A 146 17.59 17.55 -27.07
C VAL A 146 18.85 18.21 -27.66
N ILE A 147 19.99 17.53 -27.62
CA ILE A 147 21.24 18.04 -28.23
C ILE A 147 21.07 18.19 -29.76
N LEU A 148 20.43 17.23 -30.43
CA LEU A 148 20.17 17.31 -31.87
C LEU A 148 19.22 18.46 -32.24
N LEU A 149 18.18 18.69 -31.43
CA LEU A 149 17.26 19.82 -31.61
C LEU A 149 17.94 21.16 -31.37
N ALA A 150 18.83 21.25 -30.38
CA ALA A 150 19.64 22.45 -30.14
C ALA A 150 20.58 22.74 -31.31
N ALA A 151 21.27 21.72 -31.84
CA ALA A 151 22.11 21.85 -33.02
C ALA A 151 21.31 22.28 -34.25
N ALA A 152 20.11 21.71 -34.44
CA ALA A 152 19.20 22.08 -35.52
C ALA A 152 18.72 23.53 -35.39
N ALA A 153 18.39 24.00 -34.17
CA ALA A 153 17.99 25.37 -33.92
C ALA A 153 19.12 26.37 -34.24
N ILE A 154 20.36 26.06 -33.86
CA ILE A 154 21.54 26.86 -34.20
C ILE A 154 21.73 26.89 -35.73
N SER A 155 21.65 25.74 -36.39
CA SER A 155 21.77 25.62 -37.85
C SER A 155 20.72 26.46 -38.58
N ILE A 156 19.44 26.38 -38.17
CA ILE A 156 18.37 27.20 -38.75
C ILE A 156 18.62 28.69 -38.49
N THR A 157 19.03 29.07 -37.28
CA THR A 157 19.27 30.47 -36.92
C THR A 157 20.40 31.07 -37.76
N LEU A 158 21.51 30.34 -37.92
CA LEU A 158 22.62 30.74 -38.78
C LEU A 158 22.18 30.83 -40.25
N GLY A 159 21.44 29.83 -40.74
CA GLY A 159 20.90 29.83 -42.11
C GLY A 159 20.00 31.04 -42.40
N VAL A 160 19.11 31.39 -41.47
CA VAL A 160 18.22 32.56 -41.60
C VAL A 160 19.00 33.87 -41.49
N ILE A 161 19.94 34.01 -40.56
CA ILE A 161 20.76 35.23 -40.41
C ILE A 161 21.62 35.46 -41.66
N VAL A 162 22.26 34.42 -42.19
CA VAL A 162 23.08 34.53 -43.41
C VAL A 162 22.20 34.89 -44.61
N CYS A 163 21.03 34.26 -44.76
CA CYS A 163 20.07 34.61 -45.81
C CYS A 163 19.51 36.04 -45.67
N ALA A 164 19.32 36.55 -44.45
CA ALA A 164 18.80 37.89 -44.19
C ALA A 164 19.89 38.98 -44.27
N GLY A 165 21.15 38.62 -44.03
CA GLY A 165 22.32 39.50 -44.11
C GLY A 165 22.67 39.93 -45.53
N ASP A 166 22.24 39.17 -46.54
CA ASP A 166 22.35 39.52 -47.97
C ASP A 166 21.27 40.54 -48.41
N LEU A 167 21.08 41.61 -47.63
CA LEU A 167 20.45 42.85 -48.09
C LEU A 167 21.46 43.65 -48.92
N GLY A 168 21.91 43.13 -50.07
CA GLY A 168 22.85 43.90 -50.89
C GLY A 168 23.48 43.26 -52.13
N GLN A 169 23.30 41.96 -52.39
CA GLN A 169 23.78 41.38 -53.64
C GLN A 169 22.76 40.42 -54.22
N THR A 170 22.04 40.94 -55.22
CA THR A 170 21.18 40.16 -56.11
C THR A 170 21.88 38.87 -56.50
N CYS A 171 21.35 37.72 -56.06
CA CYS A 171 21.68 36.45 -56.70
C CYS A 171 21.35 36.63 -58.19
N PRO A 172 22.30 36.47 -59.12
CA PRO A 172 21.96 36.50 -60.53
C PRO A 172 21.10 35.26 -60.78
N ARG A 173 19.80 35.49 -60.95
CA ARG A 173 18.83 34.50 -61.43
C ARG A 173 19.26 34.10 -62.84
N LYS A 174 20.13 33.11 -62.98
CA LYS A 174 20.52 32.61 -64.29
C LYS A 174 19.31 31.88 -64.90
N PRO A 175 18.87 32.23 -66.12
CA PRO A 175 17.76 31.55 -66.77
C PRO A 175 18.13 30.10 -67.07
N ILE A 176 17.13 29.23 -66.93
CA ILE A 176 17.26 27.77 -66.84
C ILE A 176 17.67 27.08 -68.16
N TRP A 177 17.80 27.77 -69.29
CA TRP A 177 18.26 27.14 -70.55
C TRP A 177 18.98 28.12 -71.48
N GLN A 178 20.27 27.89 -71.75
CA GLN A 178 21.00 28.35 -72.94
C GLN A 178 22.31 27.56 -73.07
N GLY A 179 22.28 26.43 -73.79
CA GLY A 179 23.49 25.74 -74.26
C GLY A 179 23.52 24.24 -74.01
N PRO A 180 24.33 23.49 -74.80
CA PRO A 180 24.45 22.05 -74.69
C PRO A 180 25.07 21.66 -73.33
N ILE A 181 24.66 20.50 -72.82
CA ILE A 181 24.96 19.99 -71.48
C ILE A 181 26.49 19.91 -71.26
N ASP A 182 27.05 20.95 -70.64
CA ASP A 182 28.37 20.90 -70.04
C ASP A 182 28.25 20.19 -68.70
N LEU A 183 28.83 18.99 -68.60
CA LEU A 183 29.10 18.28 -67.36
C LEU A 183 30.27 18.93 -66.61
N GLY A 184 30.18 20.24 -66.38
CA GLY A 184 31.07 20.96 -65.48
C GLY A 184 30.76 20.60 -64.02
N PRO A 185 31.73 20.70 -63.10
CA PRO A 185 31.48 20.45 -61.69
C PRO A 185 30.39 21.41 -61.20
N VAL A 186 29.36 20.85 -60.56
CA VAL A 186 28.24 21.59 -59.97
C VAL A 186 28.81 22.72 -59.10
N SER A 187 28.51 23.96 -59.47
CA SER A 187 29.01 25.16 -58.78
C SER A 187 28.39 25.26 -57.39
N GLU A 188 29.23 25.41 -56.36
CA GLU A 188 28.87 25.58 -54.92
C GLU A 188 27.90 26.74 -54.60
N SER A 189 27.51 27.54 -55.59
CA SER A 189 26.73 28.77 -55.38
C SER A 189 25.20 28.57 -55.39
N ASP A 190 24.68 27.47 -55.94
CA ASP A 190 23.24 27.13 -55.90
C ASP A 190 22.83 26.44 -54.57
N VAL A 191 23.79 26.15 -53.69
CA VAL A 191 23.57 25.42 -52.41
C VAL A 191 23.17 26.36 -51.26
N LYS A 192 23.49 27.67 -51.34
CA LYS A 192 23.39 28.61 -50.20
C LYS A 192 21.97 28.96 -49.73
N CYS A 193 20.94 28.75 -50.54
CA CYS A 193 19.55 28.97 -50.12
C CYS A 193 18.90 27.76 -49.43
N LEU A 194 19.63 26.65 -49.33
CA LEU A 194 19.19 25.42 -48.66
C LEU A 194 19.78 25.24 -47.26
N ASP A 195 20.55 26.19 -46.72
CA ASP A 195 21.21 26.01 -45.42
C ASP A 195 20.21 25.83 -44.25
N TRP A 196 19.00 26.39 -44.34
CA TRP A 196 17.93 26.13 -43.36
C TRP A 196 17.32 24.73 -43.49
N LEU A 197 17.44 24.10 -44.66
CA LEU A 197 16.91 22.77 -44.97
C LEU A 197 17.64 21.69 -44.16
N ASP A 198 18.95 21.85 -43.93
CA ASP A 198 19.74 20.91 -43.13
C ASP A 198 19.23 20.86 -41.68
N GLY A 199 19.02 22.02 -41.04
CA GLY A 199 18.43 22.07 -39.71
C GLY A 199 16.97 21.60 -39.68
N ALA A 200 16.18 21.92 -40.71
CA ALA A 200 14.81 21.43 -40.84
C ALA A 200 14.74 19.90 -41.00
N ALA A 201 15.70 19.29 -41.72
CA ALA A 201 15.81 17.85 -41.90
C ALA A 201 16.12 17.14 -40.58
N ILE A 202 16.98 17.72 -39.74
CA ILE A 202 17.29 17.18 -38.40
C ILE A 202 16.04 17.21 -37.51
N ILE A 203 15.28 18.31 -37.50
CA ILE A 203 14.02 18.40 -36.75
C ILE A 203 13.03 17.34 -37.24
N ALA A 204 12.86 17.21 -38.56
CA ALA A 204 11.96 16.21 -39.14
C ALA A 204 12.38 14.77 -38.76
N ALA A 205 13.67 14.48 -38.76
CA ALA A 205 14.20 13.18 -38.33
C ALA A 205 13.94 12.91 -36.85
N CYS A 206 14.18 13.89 -35.96
CA CYS A 206 13.91 13.77 -34.53
C CYS A 206 12.42 13.53 -34.24
N LEU A 207 11.52 14.26 -34.92
CA LEU A 207 10.08 14.06 -34.80
C LEU A 207 9.65 12.66 -35.25
N LEU A 208 10.20 12.17 -36.37
CA LEU A 208 9.91 10.83 -36.88
C LEU A 208 10.39 9.74 -35.90
N ILE A 209 11.58 9.89 -35.35
CA ILE A 209 12.11 8.98 -34.32
C ILE A 209 11.22 9.01 -33.07
N GLY A 210 10.84 10.21 -32.59
CA GLY A 210 9.94 10.35 -31.44
C GLY A 210 8.59 9.63 -31.66
N VAL A 211 8.01 9.74 -32.86
CA VAL A 211 6.76 9.03 -33.22
C VAL A 211 6.95 7.52 -33.20
N ILE A 212 8.05 7.00 -33.75
CA ILE A 212 8.36 5.56 -33.76
C ILE A 212 8.56 5.06 -32.32
N THR A 213 9.33 5.79 -31.51
CA THR A 213 9.57 5.46 -30.10
C THR A 213 8.27 5.44 -29.30
N ALA A 214 7.45 6.50 -29.40
CA ALA A 214 6.15 6.58 -28.73
C ALA A 214 5.19 5.46 -29.16
N SER A 215 5.18 5.12 -30.45
CA SER A 215 4.37 4.03 -30.99
C SER A 215 4.80 2.66 -30.46
N ASN A 216 6.11 2.43 -30.35
CA ASN A 216 6.64 1.20 -29.79
C ASN A 216 6.31 1.09 -28.29
N GLU A 217 6.52 2.15 -27.53
CA GLU A 217 6.28 2.14 -26.08
C GLU A 217 4.79 1.98 -25.77
N SER A 218 3.91 2.67 -26.50
CA SER A 218 2.46 2.47 -26.41
C SER A 218 2.04 1.03 -26.73
N SER A 219 2.76 0.36 -27.63
CA SER A 219 2.48 -1.04 -27.97
C SER A 219 2.94 -2.00 -26.86
N LYS A 220 4.09 -1.73 -26.22
CA LYS A 220 4.55 -2.50 -25.06
C LYS A 220 3.60 -2.35 -23.87
N GLU A 221 3.18 -1.12 -23.59
CA GLU A 221 2.26 -0.82 -22.48
C GLU A 221 0.92 -1.56 -22.63
N LYS A 222 0.38 -1.63 -23.86
CA LYS A 222 -0.83 -2.42 -24.14
C LYS A 222 -0.66 -3.91 -23.83
N GLN A 223 0.50 -4.48 -24.15
CA GLN A 223 0.77 -5.91 -23.89
C GLN A 223 0.94 -6.18 -22.40
N PHE A 224 1.65 -5.30 -21.69
CA PHE A 224 1.84 -5.38 -20.26
C PHE A 224 0.49 -5.34 -19.52
N ARG A 225 -0.42 -4.46 -19.94
CA ARG A 225 -1.77 -4.37 -19.37
C ARG A 225 -2.57 -5.67 -19.52
N VAL A 226 -2.52 -6.34 -20.67
CA VAL A 226 -3.25 -7.60 -20.86
C VAL A 226 -2.71 -8.70 -19.93
N LEU A 227 -1.40 -8.74 -19.69
CA LEU A 227 -0.81 -9.67 -18.74
C LEU A 227 -1.21 -9.35 -17.30
N GLN A 228 -1.25 -8.06 -16.97
CA GLN A 228 -1.65 -7.58 -15.67
C GLN A 228 -3.12 -7.84 -15.34
N ASP A 229 -4.03 -7.67 -16.30
CA ASP A 229 -5.46 -7.95 -16.13
C ASP A 229 -5.68 -9.44 -15.86
N LYS A 230 -4.98 -10.31 -16.60
CA LYS A 230 -5.03 -11.76 -16.39
C LYS A 230 -4.47 -12.22 -15.05
N GLN A 231 -3.53 -11.47 -14.46
CA GLN A 231 -3.00 -11.78 -13.13
C GLN A 231 -4.02 -11.52 -12.00
N GLN A 232 -5.02 -10.65 -12.24
CA GLN A 232 -6.08 -10.33 -11.28
C GLN A 232 -7.31 -11.27 -11.39
N ASP A 233 -7.41 -12.07 -12.46
CA ASP A 233 -8.56 -12.94 -12.78
C ASP A 233 -8.60 -14.28 -12.01
N SER A 234 -7.85 -14.42 -10.92
CA SER A 234 -7.88 -15.64 -10.12
C SER A 234 -9.26 -15.85 -9.51
N ALA A 235 -9.87 -16.99 -9.85
CA ALA A 235 -11.17 -17.39 -9.32
C ALA A 235 -11.04 -17.99 -7.92
N VAL A 236 -11.91 -17.58 -7.01
CA VAL A 236 -11.92 -17.92 -5.58
C VAL A 236 -13.28 -18.52 -5.21
N THR A 237 -13.28 -19.53 -4.35
CA THR A 237 -14.51 -20.10 -3.80
C THR A 237 -14.91 -19.38 -2.52
N VAL A 238 -16.11 -18.82 -2.47
CA VAL A 238 -16.68 -18.18 -1.28
C VAL A 238 -17.99 -18.84 -0.88
N ARG A 239 -18.31 -18.81 0.40
CA ARG A 239 -19.62 -19.24 0.90
C ARG A 239 -20.54 -18.02 1.02
N ARG A 240 -21.64 -18.00 0.28
CA ARG A 240 -22.71 -16.99 0.38
C ARG A 240 -24.07 -17.70 0.45
N ASN A 241 -24.96 -17.25 1.34
CA ASN A 241 -26.26 -17.89 1.61
C ASN A 241 -26.22 -19.39 2.01
N GLY A 242 -25.07 -19.91 2.42
CA GLY A 242 -24.83 -21.33 2.74
C GLY A 242 -24.45 -22.18 1.55
N ILE A 243 -24.24 -21.57 0.37
CA ILE A 243 -23.84 -22.23 -0.86
C ILE A 243 -22.43 -21.77 -1.22
N GLU A 244 -21.60 -22.68 -1.73
CA GLU A 244 -20.28 -22.36 -2.24
C GLU A 244 -20.41 -21.86 -3.67
N VAL A 245 -19.94 -20.62 -3.89
CA VAL A 245 -20.03 -19.90 -5.15
C VAL A 245 -18.62 -19.52 -5.56
N ARG A 246 -18.28 -19.79 -6.82
CA ARG A 246 -16.99 -19.39 -7.39
C ARG A 246 -17.13 -17.98 -7.97
N ILE A 247 -16.38 -17.04 -7.42
CA ILE A 247 -16.35 -15.63 -7.84
C ILE A 247 -14.92 -15.24 -8.24
N GLN A 248 -14.74 -14.06 -8.82
CA GLN A 248 -13.40 -13.53 -9.05
C GLN A 248 -12.82 -12.94 -7.76
N SER A 249 -11.49 -12.94 -7.62
CA SER A 249 -10.81 -12.32 -6.48
C SER A 249 -11.24 -10.86 -6.27
N VAL A 250 -11.51 -10.12 -7.35
CA VAL A 250 -11.95 -8.72 -7.30
C VAL A 250 -13.33 -8.51 -6.68
N ASP A 251 -14.18 -9.54 -6.66
CA ASP A 251 -15.55 -9.50 -6.13
C ASP A 251 -15.65 -9.98 -4.68
N VAL A 252 -14.53 -10.36 -4.07
CA VAL A 252 -14.44 -10.69 -2.64
C VAL A 252 -14.69 -9.43 -1.81
N MET A 253 -15.52 -9.55 -0.78
CA MET A 253 -15.91 -8.43 0.08
C MET A 253 -15.66 -8.74 1.55
N VAL A 254 -15.52 -7.68 2.36
CA VAL A 254 -15.43 -7.80 3.82
C VAL A 254 -16.68 -8.49 4.38
N GLY A 255 -16.45 -9.53 5.19
CA GLY A 255 -17.46 -10.41 5.74
C GLY A 255 -17.74 -11.67 4.90
N ASP A 256 -17.17 -11.83 3.71
CA ASP A 256 -17.24 -13.11 3.02
C ASP A 256 -16.48 -14.20 3.80
N VAL A 257 -16.96 -15.44 3.67
CA VAL A 257 -16.24 -16.62 4.14
C VAL A 257 -15.59 -17.27 2.92
N VAL A 258 -14.29 -17.12 2.78
CA VAL A 258 -13.50 -17.66 1.67
C VAL A 258 -13.02 -19.06 2.03
N LEU A 259 -13.10 -19.98 1.08
CA LEU A 259 -12.52 -21.32 1.19
C LEU A 259 -11.22 -21.36 0.40
N LEU A 260 -10.17 -21.86 1.05
CA LEU A 260 -8.84 -21.96 0.47
C LEU A 260 -8.37 -23.41 0.55
N ASP A 261 -8.05 -23.96 -0.61
CA ASP A 261 -7.46 -25.28 -0.76
C ASP A 261 -5.95 -25.18 -0.94
N LEU A 262 -5.25 -26.31 -0.86
CA LEU A 262 -3.83 -26.45 -1.18
C LEU A 262 -3.46 -25.75 -2.50
N GLY A 263 -2.42 -24.91 -2.46
CA GLY A 263 -1.92 -24.15 -3.61
C GLY A 263 -2.73 -22.89 -3.95
N SER A 264 -3.81 -22.60 -3.21
CA SER A 264 -4.61 -21.40 -3.43
C SER A 264 -3.87 -20.15 -2.95
N LYS A 265 -3.91 -19.09 -3.76
CA LYS A 265 -3.45 -17.77 -3.35
C LYS A 265 -4.53 -17.08 -2.51
N VAL A 266 -4.14 -16.51 -1.38
CA VAL A 266 -5.05 -15.78 -0.50
C VAL A 266 -5.47 -14.46 -1.17
N PRO A 267 -6.78 -14.23 -1.40
CA PRO A 267 -7.25 -13.08 -2.18
C PRO A 267 -7.38 -11.77 -1.38
N ALA A 268 -7.56 -11.87 -0.06
CA ALA A 268 -7.84 -10.76 0.84
C ALA A 268 -7.38 -11.13 2.26
N ASP A 269 -7.29 -10.15 3.15
CA ASP A 269 -6.89 -10.40 4.54
C ASP A 269 -8.08 -10.88 5.36
N GLY A 270 -7.82 -11.82 6.27
CA GLY A 270 -8.88 -12.35 7.12
C GLY A 270 -8.42 -13.20 8.29
N LEU A 271 -9.42 -13.60 9.07
CA LEU A 271 -9.25 -14.45 10.25
C LEU A 271 -9.67 -15.88 9.94
N LEU A 272 -8.86 -16.83 10.40
CA LEU A 272 -9.09 -18.26 10.27
C LEU A 272 -10.37 -18.66 11.03
N VAL A 273 -11.31 -19.28 10.31
CA VAL A 273 -12.58 -19.80 10.85
C VAL A 273 -12.45 -21.29 11.15
N HIS A 274 -11.85 -22.03 10.22
CA HIS A 274 -11.58 -23.44 10.33
C HIS A 274 -10.35 -23.75 9.48
N GLY A 275 -9.47 -24.64 9.94
CA GLY A 275 -8.33 -25.09 9.16
C GLY A 275 -7.88 -26.47 9.61
N ASN A 276 -7.43 -27.28 8.66
CA ASN A 276 -6.88 -28.61 8.90
C ASN A 276 -5.38 -28.57 8.57
N ASP A 277 -4.53 -28.64 9.59
CA ASP A 277 -3.05 -28.61 9.46
C ASP A 277 -2.53 -27.51 8.50
N LEU A 278 -3.14 -26.32 8.60
CA LEU A 278 -2.90 -25.21 7.68
C LEU A 278 -1.47 -24.68 7.81
N LYS A 279 -0.74 -24.69 6.69
CA LYS A 279 0.53 -23.96 6.53
C LYS A 279 0.46 -23.02 5.35
N VAL A 280 0.94 -21.81 5.58
CA VAL A 280 0.89 -20.72 4.60
C VAL A 280 2.31 -20.22 4.34
N ASP A 281 2.63 -20.02 3.07
CA ASP A 281 3.85 -19.35 2.63
C ASP A 281 3.66 -17.83 2.74
N GLU A 282 4.38 -17.21 3.68
CA GLU A 282 4.39 -15.75 3.89
C GLU A 282 5.59 -15.06 3.22
N SER A 283 6.36 -15.77 2.38
CA SER A 283 7.56 -15.23 1.71
C SER A 283 7.28 -13.99 0.87
N SER A 284 6.06 -13.84 0.36
CA SER A 284 5.65 -12.63 -0.36
C SER A 284 5.69 -11.39 0.54
N LEU A 285 5.37 -11.52 1.83
CA LEU A 285 5.32 -10.42 2.79
C LEU A 285 6.63 -10.23 3.55
N THR A 286 7.26 -11.32 3.99
CA THR A 286 8.44 -11.28 4.86
C THR A 286 9.76 -11.43 4.11
N GLY A 287 9.72 -11.96 2.88
CA GLY A 287 10.91 -12.36 2.13
C GLY A 287 11.56 -13.66 2.61
N GLU A 288 11.05 -14.28 3.67
CA GLU A 288 11.56 -15.54 4.21
C GLU A 288 10.77 -16.73 3.66
N ALA A 289 11.45 -17.78 3.19
CA ALA A 289 10.84 -18.92 2.50
C ALA A 289 10.19 -19.96 3.44
N ASP A 290 10.17 -19.72 4.75
CA ASP A 290 9.65 -20.68 5.72
C ASP A 290 8.12 -20.61 5.81
N SER A 291 7.48 -21.78 5.71
CA SER A 291 6.03 -21.90 5.85
C SER A 291 5.61 -21.71 7.32
N VAL A 292 4.60 -20.87 7.55
CA VAL A 292 4.08 -20.60 8.90
C VAL A 292 2.83 -21.43 9.15
N SER A 293 2.80 -22.16 10.26
CA SER A 293 1.62 -22.94 10.68
C SER A 293 0.58 -22.03 11.33
N LYS A 294 -0.67 -22.13 10.89
CA LYS A 294 -1.76 -21.25 11.30
C LYS A 294 -2.81 -22.00 12.11
N THR A 295 -3.15 -21.46 13.26
CA THR A 295 -4.11 -22.07 14.19
C THR A 295 -4.97 -21.00 14.83
N ILE A 296 -6.24 -21.30 15.07
CA ILE A 296 -7.23 -20.34 15.59
C ILE A 296 -6.78 -19.70 16.93
N GLU A 297 -6.07 -20.46 17.77
CA GLU A 297 -5.68 -20.05 19.13
C GLU A 297 -4.37 -19.24 19.18
N HIS A 298 -3.44 -19.47 18.26
CA HIS A 298 -2.09 -18.89 18.32
C HIS A 298 -1.80 -17.90 17.20
N ASP A 299 -2.27 -18.19 15.99
CA ASP A 299 -2.06 -17.33 14.83
C ASP A 299 -3.22 -17.52 13.83
N PRO A 300 -4.37 -16.87 14.07
CA PRO A 300 -5.54 -16.96 13.20
C PRO A 300 -5.43 -16.05 11.97
N PHE A 301 -4.31 -15.35 11.74
CA PHE A 301 -4.23 -14.33 10.69
C PHE A 301 -3.79 -14.94 9.36
N VAL A 302 -4.66 -14.83 8.35
CA VAL A 302 -4.41 -15.25 6.96
C VAL A 302 -4.37 -14.01 6.08
N LEU A 303 -3.24 -13.78 5.42
CA LEU A 303 -2.94 -12.52 4.75
C LEU A 303 -2.97 -12.70 3.23
N SER A 304 -3.46 -11.67 2.55
CA SER A 304 -3.41 -11.55 1.10
C SER A 304 -1.97 -11.59 0.59
N GLY A 305 -1.80 -12.09 -0.64
CA GLY A 305 -0.46 -12.26 -1.23
C GLY A 305 0.20 -13.59 -0.88
N CYS A 306 -0.11 -14.18 0.27
CA CYS A 306 0.36 -15.49 0.68
C CYS A 306 -0.27 -16.65 -0.12
N THR A 307 0.34 -17.82 -0.04
CA THR A 307 -0.14 -19.05 -0.70
C THR A 307 -0.27 -20.19 0.29
N VAL A 308 -1.34 -20.99 0.20
CA VAL A 308 -1.52 -22.18 1.03
C VAL A 308 -0.58 -23.29 0.56
N VAL A 309 0.32 -23.73 1.44
CA VAL A 309 1.33 -24.77 1.17
C VAL A 309 0.90 -26.14 1.65
N GLU A 310 0.12 -26.19 2.73
CA GLU A 310 -0.38 -27.44 3.31
C GLU A 310 -1.76 -27.22 3.93
N GLY A 311 -2.59 -28.24 3.86
CA GLY A 311 -3.93 -28.22 4.45
C GLY A 311 -4.98 -27.49 3.61
N ASP A 312 -6.12 -27.28 4.25
CA ASP A 312 -7.25 -26.52 3.74
C ASP A 312 -7.81 -25.63 4.85
N CYS A 313 -8.46 -24.54 4.48
CA CYS A 313 -9.10 -23.67 5.46
C CYS A 313 -10.28 -22.88 4.93
N SER A 314 -11.05 -22.35 5.87
CA SER A 314 -12.00 -21.27 5.64
C SER A 314 -11.62 -20.06 6.48
N MET A 315 -11.69 -18.89 5.89
CA MET A 315 -11.35 -17.62 6.53
C MET A 315 -12.48 -16.60 6.36
N LEU A 316 -12.65 -15.75 7.37
CA LEU A 316 -13.54 -14.60 7.35
C LEU A 316 -12.76 -13.39 6.89
N VAL A 317 -13.17 -12.78 5.79
CA VAL A 317 -12.51 -11.60 5.23
C VAL A 317 -12.77 -10.38 6.10
N THR A 318 -11.70 -9.69 6.52
CA THR A 318 -11.75 -8.49 7.37
C THR A 318 -11.29 -7.24 6.64
N ALA A 319 -10.33 -7.35 5.72
CA ALA A 319 -9.83 -6.24 4.91
C ALA A 319 -9.56 -6.68 3.46
N VAL A 320 -9.80 -5.78 2.50
CA VAL A 320 -9.73 -6.04 1.06
C VAL A 320 -8.99 -4.91 0.34
N GLY A 321 -8.43 -5.20 -0.84
CA GLY A 321 -7.84 -4.18 -1.71
C GLY A 321 -6.70 -3.43 -1.04
N GLU A 322 -6.71 -2.10 -1.12
CA GLU A 322 -5.69 -1.22 -0.53
C GLU A 322 -5.65 -1.25 1.00
N ASP A 323 -6.73 -1.70 1.64
CA ASP A 323 -6.82 -1.80 3.09
C ASP A 323 -6.18 -3.10 3.64
N SER A 324 -5.82 -4.04 2.77
CA SER A 324 -5.09 -5.25 3.17
C SER A 324 -3.61 -4.94 3.37
N VAL A 325 -2.92 -5.72 4.22
CA VAL A 325 -1.48 -5.55 4.51
C VAL A 325 -0.66 -5.61 3.21
N TRP A 326 -0.94 -6.60 2.35
CA TRP A 326 -0.30 -6.70 1.04
C TRP A 326 -0.70 -5.57 0.09
N GLY A 327 -1.96 -5.13 0.16
CA GLY A 327 -2.46 -4.02 -0.62
C GLY A 327 -1.71 -2.72 -0.34
N LYS A 328 -1.49 -2.40 0.94
CA LYS A 328 -0.69 -1.25 1.37
C LYS A 328 0.74 -1.32 0.84
N ILE A 329 1.40 -2.47 1.00
CA ILE A 329 2.74 -2.70 0.44
C ILE A 329 2.73 -2.50 -1.06
N MET A 330 1.71 -2.97 -1.77
CA MET A 330 1.62 -2.83 -3.22
C MET A 330 1.35 -1.42 -3.69
N VAL A 331 0.59 -0.61 -2.94
CA VAL A 331 0.39 0.81 -3.23
C VAL A 331 1.71 1.56 -3.04
N GLU A 332 2.41 1.31 -1.95
CA GLU A 332 3.69 1.95 -1.65
C GLU A 332 4.78 1.56 -2.67
N LEU A 333 4.82 0.30 -3.09
CA LEU A 333 5.71 -0.17 -4.16
C LEU A 333 5.34 0.36 -5.56
N ASP A 334 4.08 0.72 -5.82
CA ASP A 334 3.68 1.33 -7.10
C ASP A 334 4.12 2.79 -7.17
N ASP A 335 4.07 3.51 -6.03
CA ASP A 335 4.58 4.89 -5.92
C ASP A 335 6.11 4.97 -6.09
N GLU A 336 6.87 3.93 -5.74
CA GLU A 336 8.33 3.90 -5.92
C GLU A 336 8.79 3.57 -7.37
N ARG A 337 7.90 3.09 -8.25
CA ARG A 337 8.24 2.64 -9.62
C ARG A 337 8.26 3.76 -10.66
N ASP A 338 8.83 4.91 -10.33
CA ASP A 338 8.95 6.01 -11.30
C ASP A 338 9.92 5.69 -12.46
N GLU A 339 10.77 4.65 -12.36
CA GLU A 339 11.59 4.19 -13.49
C GLU A 339 11.72 2.66 -13.51
N THR A 340 11.66 2.05 -14.70
CA THR A 340 11.93 0.60 -14.78
C THR A 340 13.39 0.34 -14.41
N PRO A 341 13.71 -0.72 -13.64
CA PRO A 341 15.07 -0.97 -13.14
C PRO A 341 16.11 -1.23 -14.24
N LEU A 342 15.68 -1.45 -15.48
CA LEU A 342 16.54 -1.52 -16.66
C LEU A 342 16.88 -0.13 -17.21
N GLN A 343 15.92 0.81 -17.20
CA GLN A 343 16.14 2.20 -17.61
C GLN A 343 17.14 2.87 -16.67
N GLY A 344 16.96 2.74 -15.35
CA GLY A 344 17.89 3.31 -14.35
C GLY A 344 19.34 2.81 -14.49
N LYS A 345 19.52 1.53 -14.86
CA LYS A 345 20.87 0.98 -15.11
C LYS A 345 21.47 1.48 -16.42
N LEU A 346 20.66 1.71 -17.44
CA LEU A 346 21.12 2.24 -18.72
C LEU A 346 21.43 3.73 -18.65
N THR A 347 20.67 4.52 -17.88
CA THR A 347 21.00 5.92 -17.61
C THR A 347 22.30 6.04 -16.82
N THR A 348 22.53 5.20 -15.81
CA THR A 348 23.83 5.19 -15.10
C THR A 348 25.03 4.75 -15.94
N LEU A 349 24.81 4.05 -17.06
CA LEU A 349 25.88 3.67 -18.00
C LEU A 349 26.06 4.69 -19.13
N ALA A 350 25.08 5.58 -19.32
CA ALA A 350 25.08 6.61 -20.35
C ALA A 350 25.61 7.97 -19.85
N GLU A 351 25.62 8.21 -18.52
CA GLU A 351 26.36 9.31 -17.86
C GLU A 351 27.86 9.00 -17.68
#